data_AF-A0A7C5V9J8-F1
#
_entry.id   AF-A0A7C5V9J8-F1
#
_cell.length_a   1.000
_cell.length_b   1.000
_cell.length_c   1.000
_cell.angle_alpha   90.00
_cell.angle_beta   90.00
_cell.angle_gamma   90.00
#
_symmetry.space_group_name_H-M   'P 1'
#
loop_
_entity.id
_entity.type
_entity.pdbx_description
1 polymer ?
#
loop_
_entity_poly.entity_id
_entity_poly.type
_entity_poly.pdbx_seq_one_letter_code
_entity_poly.pdbx_strand_id
1 'polypeptide(L)'
;MMRPRLKFFIQCDEVRNENGKFSAIGIFDTIYSLVFPVSHRRFFLFMGLVGPEGRYELQLLIRGPNDQPIAEVRGELNLSGSDRVGNVVFGLENFPLPAPGRYMVTVFLEGDFLAEFPFFAARPFDATKRTPEDIQSLLQRDDVVKTANCDVVCPKCKATYRFQYNLDPTAPVAPGFLPIPPGDEFVCGTCTTRIPIADLRLNLQHLVGIPREWVERIPPNYRAKSAGPSQSPSPDKGASEQ
;
A
#
# COMPACT_ATOMS: atom_id res chain seq x y z
N MET A 1 15.06 -40.36 0.62
CA MET A 1 15.72 -39.44 1.57
C MET A 1 14.64 -38.49 2.09
N MET A 2 14.45 -38.37 3.40
CA MET A 2 13.50 -37.39 3.95
C MET A 2 14.06 -35.98 3.71
N ARG A 3 13.24 -35.08 3.18
CA ARG A 3 13.56 -33.66 2.99
C ARG A 3 12.87 -32.83 4.06
N PRO A 4 13.42 -31.67 4.51
CA PRO A 4 12.66 -30.75 5.32
C PRO A 4 11.32 -30.40 4.68
N ARG A 5 10.28 -30.39 5.51
CA ARG A 5 8.92 -30.05 5.13
C ARG A 5 8.45 -28.85 5.94
N LEU A 6 7.66 -28.02 5.30
CA LEU A 6 7.03 -26.89 5.96
C LEU A 6 5.98 -27.39 6.96
N LYS A 7 6.02 -26.83 8.18
CA LYS A 7 5.05 -27.09 9.26
C LYS A 7 4.01 -25.98 9.36
N PHE A 8 4.44 -24.73 9.23
CA PHE A 8 3.55 -23.57 9.16
C PHE A 8 4.22 -22.43 8.39
N PHE A 9 3.39 -21.53 7.88
CA PHE A 9 3.78 -20.28 7.23
C PHE A 9 2.78 -19.19 7.66
N ILE A 10 3.29 -18.08 8.18
CA ILE A 10 2.52 -17.00 8.77
C ILE A 10 2.99 -15.69 8.15
N GLN A 11 2.03 -14.90 7.71
CA GLN A 11 2.23 -13.53 7.21
C GLN A 11 1.73 -12.58 8.28
N CYS A 12 2.55 -11.61 8.69
CA CYS A 12 2.19 -10.71 9.78
C CYS A 12 2.95 -9.38 9.75
N ASP A 13 2.51 -8.42 10.57
CA ASP A 13 3.17 -7.12 10.70
C ASP A 13 4.45 -7.17 11.56
N GLU A 14 4.54 -8.12 12.49
CA GLU A 14 5.68 -8.23 13.40
C GLU A 14 5.85 -9.64 13.95
N VAL A 15 7.11 -10.06 14.12
CA VAL A 15 7.48 -11.27 14.86
C VAL A 15 8.37 -10.89 16.04
N ARG A 16 8.02 -11.38 17.23
CA ARG A 16 8.85 -11.26 18.45
C ARG A 16 9.35 -12.62 18.89
N ASN A 17 10.57 -12.65 19.43
CA ASN A 17 11.16 -13.84 20.03
C ASN A 17 11.54 -13.52 21.48
N GLU A 18 10.85 -14.16 22.42
CA GLU A 18 11.10 -14.04 23.86
C GLU A 18 11.55 -15.41 24.37
N ASN A 19 12.86 -15.57 24.59
CA ASN A 19 13.47 -16.80 25.11
C ASN A 19 13.08 -18.07 24.32
N GLY A 20 13.05 -17.99 22.98
CA GLY A 20 12.71 -19.10 22.10
C GLY A 20 11.21 -19.28 21.84
N LYS A 21 10.36 -18.46 22.48
CA LYS A 21 8.93 -18.40 22.18
C LYS A 21 8.67 -17.30 21.17
N PHE A 22 8.14 -17.69 20.02
CA PHE A 22 7.79 -16.76 18.95
C PHE A 22 6.35 -16.29 19.09
N SER A 23 6.13 -14.99 18.88
CA SER A 23 4.81 -14.38 18.75
C SER A 23 4.70 -13.70 17.40
N ALA A 24 3.62 -13.96 16.67
CA ALA A 24 3.26 -13.26 15.43
C ALA A 24 2.15 -12.27 15.74
N ILE A 25 2.35 -10.99 15.41
CA ILE A 25 1.45 -9.89 15.72
C ILE A 25 0.92 -9.32 14.41
N GLY A 26 -0.40 -9.13 14.34
CA GLY A 26 -1.07 -8.65 13.13
C GLY A 26 -1.00 -9.68 12.00
N ILE A 27 -1.50 -10.89 12.22
CA ILE A 27 -1.56 -11.92 11.17
C ILE A 27 -2.59 -11.51 10.13
N PHE A 28 -2.23 -11.57 8.84
CA PHE A 28 -3.09 -11.17 7.75
C PHE A 28 -2.93 -12.09 6.53
N ASP A 29 -3.97 -12.11 5.68
CA ASP A 29 -3.91 -12.61 4.30
C ASP A 29 -4.13 -11.48 3.28
N THR A 30 -4.52 -10.30 3.75
CA THR A 30 -4.89 -9.14 2.94
C THR A 30 -4.35 -7.87 3.57
N ILE A 31 -3.60 -7.09 2.78
CA ILE A 31 -3.15 -5.74 3.11
C ILE A 31 -4.12 -4.75 2.48
N TYR A 32 -4.78 -3.94 3.31
CA TYR A 32 -5.71 -2.92 2.85
C TYR A 32 -5.02 -1.56 2.70
N SER A 33 -5.24 -0.90 1.57
CA SER A 33 -4.80 0.48 1.35
C SER A 33 -5.84 1.28 0.58
N LEU A 34 -6.01 2.54 0.93
CA LEU A 34 -6.89 3.48 0.23
C LEU A 34 -6.32 3.94 -1.11
N VAL A 35 -4.99 3.93 -1.23
CA VAL A 35 -4.25 4.44 -2.40
C VAL A 35 -3.17 3.45 -2.83
N PHE A 36 -2.90 3.42 -4.14
CA PHE A 36 -1.81 2.65 -4.74
C PHE A 36 -1.06 3.52 -5.78
N PRO A 37 0.26 3.37 -5.94
CA PRO A 37 1.16 2.47 -5.21
C PRO A 37 1.32 2.87 -3.74
N VAL A 38 1.61 1.90 -2.88
CA VAL A 38 1.85 2.11 -1.43
C VAL A 38 3.05 1.27 -0.98
N SER A 39 3.66 1.67 0.13
CA SER A 39 4.72 0.90 0.78
C SER A 39 4.23 0.39 2.13
N HIS A 40 4.10 -0.92 2.28
CA HIS A 40 3.73 -1.55 3.54
C HIS A 40 4.94 -1.58 4.47
N ARG A 41 4.85 -0.89 5.60
CA ARG A 41 5.98 -0.62 6.48
C ARG A 41 6.68 -1.89 6.94
N ARG A 42 5.95 -2.90 7.38
CA ARG A 42 6.51 -4.11 7.98
C ARG A 42 5.77 -5.33 7.46
N PHE A 43 6.46 -6.16 6.67
CA PHE A 43 5.92 -7.42 6.20
C PHE A 43 6.82 -8.56 6.65
N PHE A 44 6.35 -9.32 7.65
CA PHE A 44 7.08 -10.45 8.20
C PHE A 44 6.51 -11.77 7.65
N LEU A 45 7.41 -12.62 7.18
CA LEU A 45 7.13 -14.00 6.80
C LEU A 45 7.78 -14.93 7.84
N PHE A 46 6.94 -15.56 8.66
CA PHE A 46 7.37 -16.46 9.72
C PHE A 46 7.00 -17.89 9.36
N MET A 47 8.01 -18.76 9.30
CA MET A 47 7.84 -20.13 8.86
C MET A 47 8.60 -21.10 9.74
N GLY A 48 7.97 -22.25 9.98
CA GLY A 48 8.55 -23.36 10.72
C GLY A 48 8.70 -24.56 9.82
N LEU A 49 9.88 -25.19 9.83
CA LEU A 49 10.15 -26.42 9.09
C LEU A 49 10.58 -27.54 10.03
N VAL A 50 10.34 -28.78 9.64
CA VAL A 50 10.80 -29.99 10.33
C VAL A 50 11.44 -30.94 9.33
N GLY A 51 12.49 -31.64 9.73
CA GLY A 51 13.27 -32.48 8.81
C GLY A 51 14.58 -32.94 9.41
N PRO A 52 15.41 -33.67 8.63
CA PRO A 52 16.70 -34.14 9.10
C PRO A 52 17.56 -33.01 9.64
N GLU A 53 18.47 -33.37 10.55
CA GLU A 53 19.48 -32.44 11.06
C GLU A 53 20.34 -31.92 9.90
N GLY A 54 20.58 -30.61 9.89
CA GLY A 54 21.34 -29.97 8.82
C GLY A 54 21.09 -28.46 8.72
N ARG A 55 21.92 -27.84 7.90
CA ARG A 55 21.83 -26.44 7.48
C ARG A 55 21.28 -26.42 6.07
N TYR A 56 20.28 -25.59 5.83
CA TYR A 56 19.60 -25.49 4.54
C TYR A 56 19.44 -24.03 4.10
N GLU A 57 19.65 -23.75 2.81
CA GLU A 57 19.35 -22.48 2.17
C GLU A 57 17.86 -22.39 1.84
N LEU A 58 17.23 -21.30 2.29
CA LEU A 58 15.88 -20.90 1.90
C LEU A 58 15.96 -19.68 1.00
N GLN A 59 15.15 -19.69 -0.05
CA GLN A 59 14.95 -18.55 -0.93
C GLN A 59 13.45 -18.28 -1.04
N LEU A 60 13.07 -17.02 -0.90
CA LEU A 60 11.71 -16.55 -1.14
C LEU A 60 11.71 -15.64 -2.36
N LEU A 61 10.78 -15.89 -3.27
CA LEU A 61 10.47 -15.01 -4.39
C LEU A 61 9.06 -14.48 -4.21
N ILE A 62 8.90 -13.15 -4.20
CA ILE A 62 7.60 -12.50 -4.08
C ILE A 62 7.25 -11.83 -5.40
N ARG A 63 6.10 -12.20 -5.94
CA ARG A 63 5.56 -11.67 -7.19
C ARG A 63 4.24 -10.97 -6.95
N GLY A 64 4.02 -9.89 -7.67
CA GLY A 64 2.81 -9.09 -7.63
C GLY A 64 1.82 -9.46 -8.73
N PRO A 65 0.79 -8.62 -8.92
CA PRO A 65 -0.14 -8.75 -10.03
C PRO A 65 0.60 -8.82 -11.37
N ASN A 66 0.11 -9.67 -12.27
CA ASN A 66 0.73 -9.94 -13.57
C ASN A 66 2.15 -10.53 -13.50
N ASP A 67 2.45 -11.27 -12.43
CA ASP A 67 3.73 -11.99 -12.21
C ASP A 67 4.98 -11.08 -12.08
N GLN A 68 4.76 -9.78 -11.88
CA GLN A 68 5.84 -8.80 -11.69
C GLN A 68 6.71 -9.18 -10.49
N PRO A 69 8.04 -9.27 -10.61
CA PRO A 69 8.92 -9.49 -9.47
C PRO A 69 8.90 -8.29 -8.52
N ILE A 70 8.66 -8.55 -7.23
CA ILE A 70 8.57 -7.51 -6.19
C ILE A 70 9.77 -7.59 -5.25
N ALA A 71 10.11 -8.78 -4.78
CA ALA A 71 11.24 -9.01 -3.89
C ALA A 71 11.81 -10.42 -4.03
N GLU A 72 13.09 -10.56 -3.78
CA GLU A 72 13.76 -11.85 -3.59
C GLU A 72 14.59 -11.75 -2.31
N VAL A 73 14.43 -12.71 -1.40
CA VAL A 73 15.21 -12.78 -0.16
C VAL A 73 15.70 -14.19 0.09
N ARG A 74 16.89 -14.29 0.69
CA ARG A 74 17.53 -15.55 1.05
C ARG A 74 17.80 -15.60 2.54
N GLY A 75 17.72 -16.79 3.09
CA GLY A 75 17.90 -17.03 4.52
C GLY A 75 18.35 -18.46 4.76
N GLU A 76 18.60 -18.76 6.02
CA GLU A 76 19.13 -20.04 6.42
C GLU A 76 18.26 -20.69 7.48
N LEU A 77 18.07 -21.99 7.31
CA LEU A 77 17.39 -22.85 8.24
C LEU A 77 18.40 -23.82 8.87
N ASN A 78 18.49 -23.80 10.20
CA ASN A 78 19.24 -24.79 10.96
C ASN A 78 18.26 -25.72 11.68
N LEU A 79 18.29 -27.01 11.34
CA LEU A 79 17.51 -28.05 11.99
C LEU A 79 18.41 -28.88 12.89
N SER A 80 17.98 -29.08 14.14
CA SER A 80 18.71 -29.82 15.18
C SER A 80 18.20 -31.25 15.40
N GLY A 81 17.36 -31.76 14.49
CA GLY A 81 16.78 -33.11 14.56
C GLY A 81 15.38 -33.19 13.94
N SER A 82 14.97 -34.40 13.57
CA SER A 82 13.73 -34.69 12.82
C SER A 82 12.44 -34.19 13.47
N ASP A 83 12.42 -34.14 14.79
CA ASP A 83 11.21 -33.88 15.58
C ASP A 83 11.16 -32.44 16.11
N ARG A 84 12.17 -31.63 15.79
CA ARG A 84 12.27 -30.22 16.21
C ARG A 84 11.91 -29.29 15.07
N VAL A 85 11.26 -28.19 15.42
CA VAL A 85 10.91 -27.13 14.47
C VAL A 85 12.07 -26.14 14.37
N GLY A 86 12.61 -25.97 13.17
CA GLY A 86 13.47 -24.84 12.84
C GLY A 86 12.60 -23.67 12.40
N ASN A 87 12.73 -22.55 13.10
CA ASN A 87 11.97 -21.33 12.86
C ASN A 87 12.81 -20.35 12.05
N VAL A 88 12.23 -19.78 11.00
CA VAL A 88 12.86 -18.77 10.13
C VAL A 88 11.92 -17.58 9.99
N VAL A 89 12.49 -16.38 10.08
CA VAL A 89 11.76 -15.11 10.00
C VAL A 89 12.42 -14.25 8.94
N PHE A 90 11.65 -13.83 7.94
CA PHE A 90 12.04 -12.80 6.98
C PHE A 90 11.26 -11.52 7.31
N GLY A 91 11.98 -10.44 7.61
CA GLY A 91 11.39 -9.11 7.80
C GLY A 91 11.65 -8.25 6.56
N LEU A 92 10.59 -7.83 5.87
CA LEU A 92 10.64 -6.93 4.73
C LEU A 92 10.12 -5.56 5.18
N GLU A 93 11.02 -4.59 5.27
CA GLU A 93 10.67 -3.22 5.62
C GLU A 93 10.30 -2.43 4.36
N ASN A 94 9.27 -1.59 4.45
CA ASN A 94 8.78 -0.75 3.36
C ASN A 94 8.46 -1.55 2.08
N PHE A 95 7.87 -2.74 2.25
CA PHE A 95 7.52 -3.65 1.18
C PHE A 95 6.61 -2.98 0.12
N PRO A 96 7.03 -2.91 -1.16
CA PRO A 96 6.29 -2.17 -2.17
C PRO A 96 5.05 -2.94 -2.65
N LEU A 97 3.92 -2.25 -2.70
CA LEU A 97 2.67 -2.71 -3.27
C LEU A 97 2.31 -1.77 -4.43
N PRO A 98 2.76 -2.06 -5.67
CA PRO A 98 2.54 -1.18 -6.81
C PRO A 98 1.08 -1.04 -7.20
N ALA A 99 0.29 -2.10 -7.02
CA ALA A 99 -1.10 -2.18 -7.44
C ALA A 99 -1.94 -3.09 -6.52
N PRO A 100 -3.26 -2.91 -6.47
CA PRO A 100 -4.14 -3.90 -5.87
C PRO A 100 -4.12 -5.20 -6.67
N GLY A 101 -4.35 -6.32 -6.00
CA GLY A 101 -4.48 -7.63 -6.62
C GLY A 101 -3.86 -8.74 -5.79
N ARG A 102 -3.72 -9.90 -6.43
CA ARG A 102 -3.12 -11.10 -5.83
C ARG A 102 -1.60 -11.03 -5.97
N TYR A 103 -0.92 -11.29 -4.86
CA TYR A 103 0.52 -11.48 -4.77
C TYR A 103 0.80 -12.93 -4.39
N MET A 104 2.00 -13.41 -4.71
CA MET A 104 2.43 -14.77 -4.43
C MET A 104 3.81 -14.76 -3.77
N VAL A 105 3.94 -15.49 -2.67
CA VAL A 105 5.24 -15.85 -2.08
C VAL A 105 5.55 -17.28 -2.48
N THR A 106 6.60 -17.47 -3.29
CA THR A 106 7.14 -18.79 -3.62
C THR A 106 8.34 -19.07 -2.74
N VAL A 107 8.33 -20.23 -2.07
CA VAL A 107 9.38 -20.68 -1.16
C VAL A 107 10.17 -21.78 -1.87
N PHE A 108 11.49 -21.63 -1.89
CA PHE A 108 12.45 -22.62 -2.36
C PHE A 108 13.35 -23.07 -1.22
N LEU A 109 13.74 -24.33 -1.23
CA LEU A 109 14.68 -24.95 -0.29
C LEU A 109 15.77 -25.61 -1.11
N GLU A 110 17.04 -25.21 -0.96
CA GLU A 110 18.15 -25.72 -1.79
C GLU A 110 17.88 -25.60 -3.30
N GLY A 111 17.25 -24.50 -3.72
CA GLY A 111 16.90 -24.24 -5.11
C GLY A 111 15.66 -24.98 -5.64
N ASP A 112 15.11 -25.95 -4.92
CA ASP A 112 13.88 -26.62 -5.33
C ASP A 112 12.64 -25.96 -4.75
N PHE A 113 11.56 -25.93 -5.53
CA PHE A 113 10.25 -25.47 -5.09
C PHE A 113 9.79 -26.26 -3.85
N LEU A 114 9.38 -25.53 -2.82
CA LEU A 114 8.82 -26.09 -1.60
C LEU A 114 7.31 -25.82 -1.48
N ALA A 115 6.89 -24.57 -1.61
CA ALA A 115 5.49 -24.17 -1.42
C ALA A 115 5.21 -22.78 -1.99
N GLU A 116 3.91 -22.46 -2.12
CA GLU A 116 3.42 -21.13 -2.50
C GLU A 116 2.30 -20.64 -1.58
N PHE A 117 2.35 -19.36 -1.23
CA PHE A 117 1.37 -18.71 -0.36
C PHE A 117 0.88 -17.41 -0.98
N PRO A 118 -0.43 -17.28 -1.25
CA PRO A 118 -0.98 -16.03 -1.73
C PRO A 118 -1.20 -15.04 -0.58
N PHE A 119 -1.17 -13.76 -0.92
CA PHE A 119 -1.82 -12.70 -0.16
C PHE A 119 -2.42 -11.67 -1.13
N PHE A 120 -3.26 -10.79 -0.62
CA PHE A 120 -3.92 -9.78 -1.42
C PHE A 120 -3.51 -8.39 -0.97
N ALA A 121 -3.34 -7.48 -1.93
CA ALA A 121 -3.41 -6.06 -1.66
C ALA A 121 -4.75 -5.56 -2.19
N ALA A 122 -5.58 -5.00 -1.32
CA ALA A 122 -6.94 -4.60 -1.69
C ALA A 122 -7.24 -3.19 -1.22
N ARG A 123 -8.25 -2.59 -1.84
CA ARG A 123 -8.88 -1.42 -1.27
C ARG A 123 -9.90 -1.88 -0.22
N PRO A 124 -10.04 -1.20 0.92
CA PRO A 124 -10.97 -1.60 1.98
C PRO A 124 -12.44 -1.54 1.55
N PHE A 125 -12.74 -0.84 0.46
CA PHE A 125 -14.05 -0.75 -0.16
C PHE A 125 -13.90 -0.45 -1.65
N ASP A 126 -14.86 -0.93 -2.44
CA ASP A 126 -14.96 -0.53 -3.83
C ASP A 126 -15.31 0.95 -3.93
N ALA A 127 -14.80 1.63 -4.95
CA ALA A 127 -15.32 2.95 -5.31
C ALA A 127 -16.72 2.71 -5.87
N THR A 128 -17.70 2.66 -4.98
CA THR A 128 -19.10 2.55 -5.36
C THR A 128 -19.40 3.72 -6.27
N LYS A 129 -20.01 3.44 -7.44
CA LYS A 129 -20.60 4.50 -8.25
C LYS A 129 -21.69 5.14 -7.40
N ARG A 130 -21.40 6.31 -6.84
CA ARG A 130 -22.33 7.05 -5.98
C ARG A 130 -23.45 7.62 -6.84
N THR A 131 -24.69 7.44 -6.42
CA THR A 131 -25.83 8.15 -7.02
C THR A 131 -25.76 9.63 -6.64
N PRO A 132 -26.44 10.52 -7.38
CA PRO A 132 -26.60 11.92 -6.96
C PRO A 132 -27.15 12.07 -5.53
N GLU A 133 -28.06 11.18 -5.14
CA GLU A 133 -28.66 11.15 -3.80
C GLU A 133 -27.61 10.76 -2.73
N ASP A 134 -26.76 9.77 -3.02
CA ASP A 134 -25.65 9.37 -2.14
C ASP A 134 -24.69 10.55 -1.93
N ILE A 135 -24.33 11.24 -3.01
CA ILE A 135 -23.44 12.42 -2.96
C ILE A 135 -24.08 13.50 -2.08
N GLN A 136 -25.37 13.81 -2.27
CA GLN A 136 -26.06 14.82 -1.47
C GLN A 136 -26.07 14.45 0.01
N SER A 137 -26.32 13.18 0.34
CA SER A 137 -26.29 12.71 1.74
C SER A 137 -24.91 12.86 2.39
N LEU A 138 -23.83 12.59 1.64
CA LEU A 138 -22.46 12.71 2.10
C LEU A 138 -22.00 14.17 2.22
N LEU A 139 -22.53 15.07 1.39
CA LEU A 139 -22.19 16.50 1.47
C LEU A 139 -22.71 17.17 2.76
N GLN A 140 -23.82 16.67 3.31
CA GLN A 140 -24.38 17.12 4.59
C GLN A 140 -23.56 16.65 5.80
N ARG A 141 -22.63 15.72 5.60
CA ARG A 141 -21.77 15.20 6.64
C ARG A 141 -20.48 16.00 6.74
N ASP A 142 -20.12 16.39 7.96
CA ASP A 142 -18.88 17.13 8.24
C ASP A 142 -17.68 16.23 8.52
N ASP A 143 -17.94 14.97 8.89
CA ASP A 143 -16.94 13.95 9.15
C ASP A 143 -16.37 13.34 7.88
N VAL A 144 -16.84 13.75 6.69
CA VAL A 144 -16.47 13.17 5.39
C VAL A 144 -15.44 14.04 4.66
N VAL A 145 -14.56 13.40 3.89
CA VAL A 145 -13.64 14.05 2.96
C VAL A 145 -14.42 14.52 1.72
N LYS A 146 -14.60 15.84 1.59
CA LYS A 146 -15.35 16.45 0.47
C LYS A 146 -14.46 16.70 -0.75
N THR A 147 -13.16 16.84 -0.56
CA THR A 147 -12.19 17.13 -1.61
C THR A 147 -10.89 16.35 -1.38
N ALA A 148 -10.25 15.91 -2.46
CA ALA A 148 -8.95 15.26 -2.45
C ALA A 148 -8.03 15.92 -3.48
N ASN A 149 -6.78 16.15 -3.09
CA ASN A 149 -5.80 16.89 -3.89
C ASN A 149 -4.57 16.04 -4.15
N CYS A 150 -3.92 16.26 -5.29
CA CYS A 150 -2.62 15.65 -5.60
C CYS A 150 -1.77 16.55 -6.49
N ASP A 151 -0.47 16.34 -6.48
CA ASP A 151 0.48 17.04 -7.33
C ASP A 151 1.09 16.04 -8.32
N VAL A 152 1.04 16.38 -9.61
CA VAL A 152 1.65 15.59 -10.69
C VAL A 152 2.83 16.35 -11.25
N VAL A 153 4.01 15.73 -11.16
CA VAL A 153 5.25 16.28 -11.73
C VAL A 153 5.49 15.63 -13.08
N CYS A 154 5.61 16.45 -14.13
CA CYS A 154 5.95 15.94 -15.46
C CYS A 154 7.33 15.28 -15.44
N PRO A 155 7.46 14.02 -15.91
CA PRO A 155 8.75 13.33 -15.88
C PRO A 155 9.80 13.99 -16.78
N LYS A 156 9.37 14.64 -17.88
CA LYS A 156 10.23 15.28 -18.89
C LYS A 156 10.66 16.69 -18.51
N CYS A 157 9.71 17.61 -18.29
CA CYS A 157 10.03 19.04 -18.06
C CYS A 157 9.97 19.46 -16.59
N LYS A 158 9.58 18.56 -15.68
CA LYS A 158 9.44 18.84 -14.23
C LYS A 158 8.38 19.88 -13.85
N ALA A 159 7.55 20.34 -14.81
CA ALA A 159 6.38 21.15 -14.50
C ALA A 159 5.46 20.42 -13.52
N THR A 160 4.95 21.14 -12.53
CA THR A 160 4.07 20.61 -11.47
C THR A 160 2.63 21.06 -11.72
N TYR A 161 1.71 20.12 -11.71
CA TYR A 161 0.27 20.34 -11.90
C TYR A 161 -0.46 19.90 -10.64
N ARG A 162 -1.26 20.79 -10.06
CA ARG A 162 -2.01 20.52 -8.84
C ARG A 162 -3.44 20.19 -9.22
N PHE A 163 -3.87 18.96 -8.99
CA PHE A 163 -5.23 18.51 -9.31
C PHE A 163 -6.09 18.41 -8.05
N GLN A 164 -7.35 18.76 -8.19
CA GLN A 164 -8.38 18.61 -7.17
C GLN A 164 -9.50 17.73 -7.72
N TYR A 165 -9.96 16.79 -6.89
CA TYR A 165 -11.14 15.99 -7.10
C TYR A 165 -12.17 16.31 -6.01
N ASN A 166 -13.38 16.65 -6.42
CA ASN A 166 -14.47 16.98 -5.52
C ASN A 166 -15.45 15.81 -5.45
N LEU A 167 -15.99 15.58 -4.25
CA LEU A 167 -17.12 14.67 -4.06
C LEU A 167 -18.35 15.13 -4.86
N ASP A 168 -18.58 16.43 -4.89
CA ASP A 168 -19.55 17.09 -5.77
C ASP A 168 -18.88 17.43 -7.11
N PRO A 169 -19.28 16.78 -8.23
CA PRO A 169 -18.71 17.06 -9.55
C PRO A 169 -18.98 18.48 -10.06
N THR A 170 -19.98 19.17 -9.51
CA THR A 170 -20.37 20.53 -9.90
C THR A 170 -19.67 21.61 -9.09
N ALA A 171 -19.04 21.24 -7.96
CA ALA A 171 -18.35 22.19 -7.11
C ALA A 171 -17.10 22.76 -7.81
N PRO A 172 -16.82 24.06 -7.66
CA PRO A 172 -15.63 24.68 -8.23
C PRO A 172 -14.36 24.12 -7.58
N VAL A 173 -13.26 24.14 -8.34
CA VAL A 173 -11.92 23.84 -7.80
C VAL A 173 -11.36 25.05 -7.06
N ALA A 174 -10.53 24.81 -6.04
CA ALA A 174 -9.90 25.89 -5.29
C ALA A 174 -8.89 26.67 -6.17
N PRO A 175 -8.62 27.96 -5.88
CA PRO A 175 -7.62 28.73 -6.60
C PRO A 175 -6.26 28.03 -6.64
N GLY A 176 -5.66 27.94 -7.83
CA GLY A 176 -4.36 27.27 -8.04
C GLY A 176 -4.43 25.76 -8.25
N PHE A 177 -5.64 25.17 -8.25
CA PHE A 177 -5.87 23.77 -8.63
C PHE A 177 -6.57 23.67 -9.99
N LEU A 178 -6.32 22.57 -10.67
CA LEU A 178 -7.00 22.17 -11.90
C LEU A 178 -7.98 21.03 -11.58
N PRO A 179 -9.13 20.95 -12.28
CA PRO A 179 -9.94 19.74 -12.22
C PRO A 179 -9.13 18.58 -12.80
N ILE A 180 -9.34 17.37 -12.27
CA ILE A 180 -8.71 16.20 -12.88
C ILE A 180 -9.25 16.04 -14.32
N PRO A 181 -8.37 15.95 -15.35
CA PRO A 181 -8.80 15.77 -16.74
C PRO A 181 -9.69 14.52 -16.88
N PRO A 182 -10.54 14.36 -17.90
CA PRO A 182 -11.17 13.06 -18.18
C PRO A 182 -10.16 12.05 -18.78
N GLY A 183 -10.43 10.75 -18.68
CA GLY A 183 -9.61 9.67 -19.27
C GLY A 183 -8.43 9.19 -18.42
N ASP A 184 -7.56 8.38 -19.02
CA ASP A 184 -6.44 7.72 -18.31
C ASP A 184 -5.09 8.43 -18.49
N GLU A 185 -5.04 9.45 -19.35
CA GLU A 185 -3.83 10.20 -19.67
C GLU A 185 -4.05 11.71 -19.51
N PHE A 186 -3.02 12.39 -19.01
CA PHE A 186 -2.90 13.83 -19.00
C PHE A 186 -1.77 14.27 -19.94
N VAL A 187 -2.04 15.23 -20.81
CA VAL A 187 -1.03 15.82 -21.69
C VAL A 187 -0.44 17.05 -21.00
N CYS A 188 0.87 17.01 -20.74
CA CYS A 188 1.60 18.12 -20.15
C CYS A 188 1.47 19.38 -21.03
N GLY A 189 0.93 20.46 -20.46
CA GLY A 189 0.77 21.74 -21.17
C GLY A 189 2.08 22.41 -21.57
N THR A 190 3.21 22.05 -20.96
CA THR A 190 4.53 22.63 -21.24
C THR A 190 5.29 21.89 -22.35
N CYS A 191 5.32 20.56 -22.31
CA CYS A 191 6.21 19.77 -23.18
C CYS A 191 5.52 18.62 -23.91
N THR A 192 4.18 18.60 -23.91
CA THR A 192 3.28 17.66 -24.60
C THR A 192 3.46 16.19 -24.25
N THR A 193 4.24 15.88 -23.21
CA THR A 193 4.39 14.51 -22.69
C THR A 193 3.07 14.00 -22.15
N ARG A 194 2.68 12.78 -22.54
CA ARG A 194 1.55 12.04 -21.98
C ARG A 194 1.96 11.42 -20.65
N ILE A 195 1.15 11.65 -19.63
CA ILE A 195 1.37 11.20 -18.25
C ILE A 195 0.18 10.31 -17.88
N PRO A 196 0.38 9.03 -17.52
CA PRO A 196 -0.72 8.18 -17.06
C PRO A 196 -1.25 8.70 -15.72
N ILE A 197 -2.56 8.87 -15.63
CA ILE A 197 -3.26 9.39 -14.43
C ILE A 197 -4.41 8.47 -13.97
N ALA A 198 -4.54 7.27 -14.54
CA ALA A 198 -5.59 6.31 -14.16
C ALA A 198 -5.56 5.98 -12.66
N ASP A 199 -4.41 5.54 -12.14
CA ASP A 199 -4.27 5.21 -10.70
C ASP A 199 -4.43 6.44 -9.81
N LEU A 200 -3.92 7.59 -10.27
CA LEU A 200 -4.08 8.86 -9.58
C LEU A 200 -5.56 9.22 -9.41
N ARG A 201 -6.35 9.11 -10.49
CA ARG A 201 -7.79 9.35 -10.46
C ARG A 201 -8.48 8.42 -9.48
N LEU A 202 -8.19 7.13 -9.56
CA LEU A 202 -8.76 6.14 -8.66
C LEU A 202 -8.43 6.48 -7.20
N ASN A 203 -7.18 6.82 -6.89
CA ASN A 203 -6.78 7.22 -5.55
C ASN A 203 -7.61 8.41 -5.04
N LEU A 204 -7.78 9.46 -5.85
CA LEU A 204 -8.59 10.61 -5.45
C LEU A 204 -10.07 10.25 -5.24
N GLN A 205 -10.62 9.37 -6.10
CA GLN A 205 -12.00 8.88 -5.98
C GLN A 205 -12.23 8.07 -4.71
N HIS A 206 -11.27 7.25 -4.31
CA HIS A 206 -11.30 6.46 -3.08
C HIS A 206 -11.09 7.30 -1.82
N LEU A 207 -10.50 8.49 -1.94
CA LEU A 207 -10.30 9.41 -0.82
C LEU A 207 -11.50 10.32 -0.55
N VAL A 208 -12.33 10.63 -1.54
CA VAL A 208 -13.54 11.45 -1.30
C VAL A 208 -14.72 10.58 -0.88
N GLY A 209 -15.59 11.13 -0.03
CA GLY A 209 -16.80 10.45 0.43
C GLY A 209 -16.56 9.42 1.53
N ILE A 210 -15.36 9.36 2.11
CA ILE A 210 -15.00 8.49 3.24
C ILE A 210 -14.85 9.32 4.53
N PRO A 211 -15.00 8.71 5.72
CA PRO A 211 -14.73 9.39 6.98
C PRO A 211 -13.29 9.91 7.06
N ARG A 212 -13.11 11.15 7.54
CA ARG A 212 -11.80 11.79 7.72
C ARG A 212 -10.89 11.00 8.65
N GLU A 213 -11.46 10.42 9.70
CA GLU A 213 -10.74 9.58 10.65
C GLU A 213 -10.02 8.39 9.96
N TRP A 214 -10.52 7.89 8.83
CA TRP A 214 -9.88 6.79 8.11
C TRP A 214 -8.63 7.26 7.40
N VAL A 215 -8.63 8.48 6.86
CA VAL A 215 -7.44 9.10 6.25
C VAL A 215 -6.40 9.46 7.31
N GLU A 216 -6.84 9.92 8.48
CA GLU A 216 -5.96 10.27 9.60
C GLU A 216 -5.26 9.04 10.20
N ARG A 217 -5.93 7.89 10.21
CA ARG A 217 -5.36 6.61 10.64
C ARG A 217 -4.36 6.02 9.64
N ILE A 218 -4.29 6.52 8.40
CA ILE A 218 -3.22 6.15 7.46
C ILE A 218 -1.89 6.65 8.05
N PRO A 219 -0.95 5.76 8.42
CA PRO A 219 0.30 6.21 9.00
C PRO A 219 1.03 7.12 8.00
N PRO A 220 1.77 8.16 8.44
CA PRO A 220 2.29 9.21 7.55
C PRO A 220 3.14 8.70 6.38
N ASN A 221 3.78 7.55 6.53
CA ASN A 221 4.60 6.86 5.55
C ASN A 221 3.81 6.01 4.52
N TYR A 222 2.51 5.78 4.74
CA TYR A 222 1.57 5.15 3.79
C TYR A 222 0.78 6.20 2.99
N ARG A 223 0.92 7.48 3.31
CA ARG A 223 0.40 8.56 2.47
C ARG A 223 1.22 8.53 1.18
N ALA A 224 0.57 8.36 0.03
CA ALA A 224 1.22 8.60 -1.26
C ALA A 224 1.98 9.94 -1.17
N LYS A 225 3.21 10.01 -1.69
CA LYS A 225 3.98 11.26 -1.76
C LYS A 225 3.22 12.27 -2.63
N SER A 226 2.27 12.99 -2.01
CA SER A 226 1.46 14.15 -2.47
C SER A 226 -0.01 14.01 -2.05
N ALA A 227 -0.29 14.22 -0.76
CA ALA A 227 -1.59 14.69 -0.26
C ALA A 227 -1.43 15.15 1.19
N GLY A 228 -0.73 16.27 1.39
CA GLY A 228 -0.87 17.03 2.63
C GLY A 228 -2.17 17.84 2.56
N PRO A 229 -2.99 17.90 3.63
CA PRO A 229 -4.07 18.86 3.66
C PRO A 229 -3.45 20.25 3.50
N SER A 230 -3.88 20.99 2.47
CA SER A 230 -3.55 22.39 2.35
C SER A 230 -4.16 23.09 3.55
N GLN A 231 -3.33 23.40 4.54
CA GLN A 231 -3.68 24.40 5.54
C GLN A 231 -3.93 25.69 4.77
N SER A 232 -5.17 26.15 4.79
CA SER A 232 -5.53 27.50 4.37
C SER A 232 -4.68 28.50 5.18
N PRO A 233 -4.13 29.56 4.55
CA PRO A 233 -3.47 30.61 5.29
C PRO A 233 -4.48 31.26 6.23
N SER A 234 -4.13 31.31 7.51
CA SER A 234 -4.90 32.06 8.51
C SER A 234 -4.97 33.53 8.09
N PRO A 235 -6.12 34.21 8.25
CA PRO A 235 -6.23 35.61 7.87
C PRO A 235 -5.31 36.47 8.75
N ASP A 236 -4.53 37.27 8.04
CA ASP A 236 -3.73 38.40 8.50
C ASP A 236 -4.52 39.22 9.53
N LYS A 237 -4.07 39.23 10.79
CA LYS A 237 -4.49 40.26 11.74
C LYS A 237 -3.62 41.49 11.49
N GLY A 238 -4.08 42.32 10.56
CA GLY A 238 -3.77 43.74 10.60
C GLY A 238 -4.32 44.33 11.90
N ALA A 239 -3.43 44.86 12.73
CA ALA A 239 -3.75 45.85 13.74
C ALA A 239 -2.54 46.80 13.85
N SER A 240 -2.61 47.84 13.02
CA SER A 240 -1.92 49.11 13.21
C SER A 240 -2.61 49.91 14.33
N GLU A 241 -1.79 50.67 15.08
CA GLU A 241 -2.12 51.84 15.92
C GLU A 241 -2.90 51.51 17.22
N GLN A 242 -2.48 51.93 18.42
CA GLN A 242 -1.74 53.12 18.88
C GLN A 242 -0.84 52.77 20.08
#